data_AF-A0A529ZGM0-F1
#
_entry.id   AF-A0A529ZGM0-F1
#
_cell.length_a   1.000
_cell.length_b   1.000
_cell.length_c   1.000
_cell.angle_alpha   90.00
_cell.angle_beta   90.00
_cell.angle_gamma   90.00
#
_symmetry.space_group_name_H-M   'P 1'
#
loop_
_entity.id
_entity.type
_entity.pdbx_description
1 polymer ?
#
loop_
_entity_poly.entity_id
_entity_poly.type
_entity_poly.pdbx_seq_one_letter_code
_entity_poly.pdbx_strand_id
1 'polypeptide(L)'
;ASKTAYRQALERSFRSRLLVQAERTIQARMADPIALYEPLKIYLMLGGKAPKVDDELIVSWMKQDWEENRYPGENNREGRAQLEKHLRAMLALDDAYDPTFALNHPLVEAAQRSLGRMSLADRASAQIKSAVYAARLQDFSVAAKAGPEAQLL
;
A
#
# COMPACT_ATOMS: atom_id res chain seq x y z
N ALA A 1 -15.79 25.68 5.53
CA ALA A 1 -15.35 25.85 4.13
C ALA A 1 -13.96 25.23 3.87
N SER A 2 -12.90 25.62 4.58
CA SER A 2 -11.51 25.17 4.32
C SER A 2 -11.29 23.64 4.40
N LYS A 3 -11.78 22.96 5.45
CA LYS A 3 -11.65 21.49 5.60
C LYS A 3 -12.32 20.72 4.46
N THR A 4 -13.48 21.18 4.00
CA THR A 4 -14.22 20.59 2.87
C THR A 4 -13.46 20.74 1.56
N ALA A 5 -12.90 21.93 1.30
CA ALA A 5 -12.11 22.18 0.09
C ALA A 5 -10.82 21.35 0.07
N TYR A 6 -10.11 21.26 1.21
CA TYR A 6 -8.92 20.42 1.34
C TYR A 6 -9.24 18.94 1.13
N ARG A 7 -10.33 18.43 1.72
CA ARG A 7 -10.80 17.05 1.46
C ARG A 7 -11.06 16.83 -0.03
N GLN A 8 -11.82 17.71 -0.68
CA GLN A 8 -12.12 17.58 -2.10
C GLN A 8 -10.86 17.59 -2.97
N ALA A 9 -9.84 18.36 -2.59
CA ALA A 9 -8.55 18.36 -3.28
C ALA A 9 -7.79 17.04 -3.08
N LEU A 10 -7.76 16.50 -1.85
CA LEU A 10 -7.17 15.19 -1.58
C LEU A 10 -7.88 14.09 -2.38
N GLU A 11 -9.21 14.08 -2.37
CA GLU A 11 -10.00 13.13 -3.14
C GLU A 11 -9.71 13.23 -4.63
N ARG A 12 -9.90 14.41 -5.22
CA ARG A 12 -9.81 14.55 -6.68
C ARG A 12 -8.40 14.39 -7.23
N SER A 13 -7.40 14.89 -6.50
CA SER A 13 -6.04 14.98 -7.02
C SER A 13 -5.09 13.97 -6.39
N PHE A 14 -5.18 13.74 -5.08
CA PHE A 14 -4.24 12.83 -4.42
C PHE A 14 -4.65 11.38 -4.61
N ARG A 15 -5.91 11.01 -4.33
CA ARG A 15 -6.41 9.63 -4.55
C ARG A 15 -6.23 9.17 -5.99
N SER A 16 -6.56 10.03 -6.96
CA SER A 16 -6.40 9.69 -8.39
C SER A 16 -4.95 9.34 -8.74
N ARG A 17 -3.97 10.05 -8.18
CA ARG A 17 -2.55 9.71 -8.35
C ARG A 17 -2.16 8.40 -7.68
N LEU A 18 -2.66 8.13 -6.47
CA LEU A 18 -2.42 6.87 -5.75
C LEU A 18 -3.02 5.67 -6.50
N LEU A 19 -4.21 5.82 -7.06
CA LEU A 19 -4.85 4.80 -7.89
C LEU A 19 -4.01 4.51 -9.14
N VAL A 20 -3.60 5.54 -9.88
CA VAL A 20 -2.73 5.37 -11.08
C VAL A 20 -1.39 4.74 -10.70
N GLN A 21 -0.82 5.11 -9.55
CA GLN A 21 0.42 4.50 -9.04
C GLN A 21 0.23 3.00 -8.79
N ALA A 22 -0.85 2.62 -8.08
CA ALA A 22 -1.17 1.22 -7.83
C ALA A 22 -1.48 0.44 -9.12
N GLU A 23 -2.19 1.03 -10.08
CA GLU A 23 -2.45 0.42 -11.40
C GLU A 23 -1.16 0.07 -12.13
N ARG A 24 -0.20 0.98 -12.14
CA ARG A 24 1.11 0.74 -12.77
C ARG A 24 1.86 -0.39 -12.06
N THR A 25 1.82 -0.43 -10.73
CA THR A 25 2.45 -1.52 -9.97
C THR A 25 1.77 -2.86 -10.24
N ILE A 26 0.43 -2.90 -10.30
CA ILE A 26 -0.36 -4.08 -10.68
C ILE A 26 0.05 -4.57 -12.07
N GLN A 27 0.11 -3.69 -13.06
CA GLN A 27 0.52 -4.03 -14.43
C GLN A 27 1.94 -4.61 -14.47
N ALA A 28 2.88 -3.99 -13.76
CA ALA A 28 4.27 -4.45 -13.70
C ALA A 28 4.43 -5.82 -13.01
N ARG A 29 3.53 -6.17 -12.09
CA ARG A 29 3.56 -7.43 -11.33
C ARG A 29 2.64 -8.53 -11.91
N MET A 30 1.99 -8.32 -13.06
CA MET A 30 1.04 -9.28 -13.66
C MET A 30 1.58 -10.70 -13.82
N ALA A 31 2.88 -10.84 -14.07
CA ALA A 31 3.54 -12.12 -14.29
C ALA A 31 3.93 -12.86 -13.00
N ASP A 32 3.86 -12.19 -11.84
CA ASP A 32 4.18 -12.77 -10.52
C ASP A 32 2.95 -12.66 -9.62
N PRO A 33 2.12 -13.73 -9.55
CA PRO A 33 0.92 -13.73 -8.72
C PRO A 33 1.18 -13.46 -7.23
N ILE A 34 2.33 -13.88 -6.68
CA ILE A 34 2.66 -13.65 -5.28
C ILE A 34 2.88 -12.15 -5.04
N ALA A 35 3.66 -11.50 -5.90
CA ALA A 35 3.92 -10.06 -5.79
C ALA A 35 2.72 -9.17 -6.23
N LEU A 36 1.77 -9.73 -6.98
CA LEU A 36 0.57 -9.05 -7.44
C LEU A 36 -0.51 -8.90 -6.37
N TYR A 37 -0.57 -9.85 -5.43
CA TYR A 37 -1.65 -9.92 -4.44
C TYR A 37 -1.85 -8.60 -3.68
N GLU A 38 -0.76 -8.06 -3.17
CA GLU A 38 -0.82 -6.89 -2.30
C GLU A 38 -1.13 -5.58 -3.04
N PRO A 39 -0.46 -5.23 -4.17
CA PRO A 39 -0.86 -4.08 -4.96
C PRO A 39 -2.35 -4.09 -5.36
N LEU A 40 -2.89 -5.26 -5.72
CA LEU A 40 -4.31 -5.40 -6.03
C LEU A 40 -5.19 -5.13 -4.82
N LYS A 41 -4.82 -5.68 -3.65
CA LYS A 41 -5.55 -5.46 -2.39
C LYS A 41 -5.56 -3.98 -2.02
N ILE A 42 -4.43 -3.29 -2.08
CA ILE A 42 -4.33 -1.84 -1.81
C ILE A 42 -5.20 -1.04 -2.79
N TYR A 43 -5.16 -1.38 -4.07
CA TYR A 43 -5.97 -0.70 -5.09
C TYR A 43 -7.48 -0.84 -4.82
N LEU A 44 -7.94 -2.03 -4.43
CA LEU A 44 -9.34 -2.26 -4.07
C LEU A 44 -9.74 -1.50 -2.80
N MET A 45 -8.84 -1.39 -1.81
CA MET A 45 -9.07 -0.61 -0.60
C MET A 45 -9.18 0.89 -0.89
N LEU A 46 -8.27 1.45 -1.68
CA LEU A 46 -8.30 2.86 -2.10
C LEU A 46 -9.56 3.24 -2.90
N GLY A 47 -10.09 2.29 -3.67
CA GLY A 47 -11.35 2.45 -4.41
C GLY A 47 -12.63 2.21 -3.59
N GLY A 48 -12.53 1.91 -2.30
CA GLY A 48 -13.68 1.56 -1.45
C GLY A 48 -14.44 0.32 -1.95
N LYS A 49 -13.77 -0.60 -2.64
CA LYS A 49 -14.34 -1.88 -3.11
C LYS A 49 -13.89 -3.08 -2.28
N ALA A 50 -13.02 -2.86 -1.29
CA ALA A 50 -12.64 -3.90 -0.36
C ALA A 50 -13.73 -4.09 0.73
N PRO A 51 -14.05 -5.33 1.15
CA PRO A 51 -15.01 -5.59 2.24
C PRO A 51 -14.60 -4.97 3.58
N LYS A 52 -13.28 -4.79 3.77
CA LYS A 52 -12.69 -4.12 4.92
C LYS A 52 -11.54 -3.27 4.40
N VAL A 53 -11.51 -2.01 4.84
CA VAL A 53 -10.40 -1.09 4.59
C VAL A 53 -9.48 -1.13 5.81
N ASP A 54 -8.18 -1.24 5.57
CA ASP A 54 -7.14 -1.18 6.59
C ASP A 54 -6.20 -0.04 6.23
N ASP A 55 -6.46 1.12 6.84
CA ASP A 55 -5.72 2.36 6.54
C ASP A 55 -4.22 2.21 6.79
N GLU A 56 -3.83 1.44 7.81
CA GLU A 56 -2.43 1.29 8.15
C GLU A 56 -1.69 0.38 7.19
N LEU A 57 -2.37 -0.61 6.62
CA LEU A 57 -1.82 -1.38 5.52
C LEU A 57 -1.61 -0.49 4.28
N ILE A 58 -2.58 0.36 3.92
CA ILE A 58 -2.43 1.31 2.79
C ILE A 58 -1.25 2.24 3.02
N VAL A 59 -1.15 2.83 4.22
CA VAL A 59 -0.06 3.75 4.55
C VAL A 59 1.28 3.04 4.50
N SER A 60 1.41 1.87 5.10
CA SER A 60 2.69 1.14 5.17
C SER A 60 3.16 0.75 3.77
N TRP A 61 2.26 0.24 2.92
CA TRP A 61 2.58 -0.10 1.54
C TRP A 61 3.00 1.13 0.71
N MET A 62 2.27 2.25 0.82
CA MET A 62 2.60 3.47 0.09
C MET A 62 3.95 4.05 0.50
N LYS A 63 4.24 4.06 1.80
CA LYS A 63 5.54 4.52 2.31
C LYS A 63 6.69 3.73 1.71
N GLN A 64 6.57 2.41 1.71
CA GLN A 64 7.58 1.54 1.14
C GLN A 64 7.72 1.75 -0.37
N ASP A 65 6.62 1.85 -1.13
CA ASP A 65 6.70 2.11 -2.57
C ASP A 65 7.35 3.48 -2.87
N TRP A 66 7.07 4.49 -2.05
CA TRP A 66 7.72 5.80 -2.18
C TRP A 66 9.21 5.74 -1.85
N GLU A 67 9.59 5.00 -0.82
CA GLU A 67 10.98 4.87 -0.38
C GLU A 67 11.82 4.02 -1.35
N GLU A 68 11.29 2.91 -1.82
CA GLU A 68 12.03 1.96 -2.66
C GLU A 68 11.97 2.34 -4.14
N ASN A 69 10.81 2.79 -4.64
CA ASN A 69 10.57 2.84 -6.09
C ASN A 69 10.41 4.23 -6.69
N ARG A 70 9.90 5.23 -5.95
CA ARG A 70 9.54 6.55 -6.54
C ARG A 70 10.46 7.68 -6.12
N TYR A 71 10.75 7.76 -4.84
CA TYR A 71 11.48 8.86 -4.22
C TYR A 71 12.57 8.33 -3.28
N PRO A 72 13.52 7.53 -3.80
CA PRO A 72 14.58 6.95 -2.99
C PRO A 72 15.55 8.02 -2.46
N GLY A 73 16.28 7.66 -1.41
CA GLY A 73 17.34 8.48 -0.82
C GLY A 73 16.85 9.50 0.22
N GLU A 74 17.83 10.03 0.96
CA GLU A 74 17.60 10.89 2.13
C GLU A 74 17.00 12.25 1.76
N ASN A 75 17.41 12.82 0.62
CA ASN A 75 16.90 14.11 0.14
C ASN A 75 15.38 14.14 -0.07
N ASN A 76 14.77 12.97 -0.26
CA ASN A 76 13.33 12.82 -0.45
C ASN A 76 12.55 12.53 0.84
N ARG A 77 13.24 12.31 1.97
CA ARG A 77 12.63 11.88 3.25
C ARG A 77 11.55 12.83 3.73
N GLU A 78 11.81 14.14 3.70
CA GLU A 78 10.81 15.14 4.11
C GLU A 78 9.59 15.13 3.18
N GLY A 79 9.80 15.00 1.88
CA GLY A 79 8.73 14.85 0.89
C GLY A 79 7.87 13.61 1.15
N ARG A 80 8.50 12.46 1.42
CA ARG A 80 7.78 11.22 1.79
C ARG A 80 6.95 11.40 3.06
N ALA A 81 7.47 12.12 4.06
CA ALA A 81 6.73 12.41 5.30
C ALA A 81 5.50 13.31 5.05
N GLN A 82 5.58 14.30 4.16
CA GLN A 82 4.41 15.11 3.78
C GLN A 82 3.38 14.29 3.00
N LEU A 83 3.81 13.41 2.08
CA LEU A 83 2.91 12.50 1.36
C LEU A 83 2.18 11.57 2.32
N GLU A 84 2.87 11.01 3.32
CA GLU A 84 2.25 10.19 4.36
C GLU A 84 1.20 10.98 5.15
N LYS A 85 1.52 12.22 5.56
CA LYS A 85 0.59 13.09 6.29
C LYS A 85 -0.68 13.33 5.47
N HIS A 86 -0.56 13.61 4.18
CA HIS A 86 -1.70 13.83 3.29
C HIS A 86 -2.51 12.55 3.04
N LEU A 87 -1.85 11.39 2.95
CA LEU A 87 -2.50 10.08 2.83
C LEU A 87 -3.35 9.77 4.05
N ARG A 88 -2.78 9.91 5.25
CA ARG A 88 -3.51 9.69 6.51
C ARG A 88 -4.70 10.65 6.64
N ALA A 89 -4.51 11.92 6.27
CA ALA A 89 -5.60 12.89 6.28
C ALA A 89 -6.71 12.53 5.29
N MET A 90 -6.37 11.99 4.11
CA MET A 90 -7.34 11.55 3.11
C MET A 90 -8.17 10.37 3.64
N LEU A 91 -7.51 9.31 4.13
CA LEU A 91 -8.17 8.11 4.64
C LEU A 91 -9.08 8.41 5.85
N ALA A 92 -8.62 9.22 6.80
CA ALA A 92 -9.42 9.60 7.97
C ALA A 92 -10.65 10.49 7.63
N LEU A 93 -10.68 11.13 6.46
CA LEU A 93 -11.81 11.95 6.01
C LEU A 93 -12.83 11.16 5.17
N ASP A 94 -12.52 9.90 4.89
CA ASP A 94 -13.22 9.06 3.92
C ASP A 94 -14.41 8.30 4.51
N ASP A 95 -14.39 8.03 5.82
CA ASP A 95 -15.49 7.39 6.57
C ASP A 95 -16.86 8.10 6.41
N ALA A 96 -16.87 9.31 5.87
CA ALA A 96 -18.06 10.13 5.70
C ALA A 96 -18.62 10.17 4.26
N TYR A 97 -17.93 9.61 3.24
CA TYR A 97 -18.31 9.77 1.84
C TYR A 97 -17.85 8.62 0.92
N ASP A 98 -18.66 8.29 -0.09
CA ASP A 98 -18.28 7.31 -1.10
C ASP A 98 -17.15 7.84 -2.02
N PRO A 99 -16.15 7.01 -2.38
CA PRO A 99 -15.10 7.37 -3.31
C PRO A 99 -15.66 7.83 -4.66
N THR A 100 -15.19 8.96 -5.18
CA THR A 100 -15.67 9.50 -6.45
C THR A 100 -15.07 8.84 -7.70
N PHE A 101 -14.12 7.91 -7.53
CA PHE A 101 -13.38 7.30 -8.63
C PHE A 101 -13.79 5.85 -8.87
N ALA A 102 -14.08 5.53 -10.12
CA ALA A 102 -14.27 4.16 -10.55
C ALA A 102 -12.90 3.48 -10.76
N LEU A 103 -12.76 2.26 -10.23
CA LEU A 103 -11.61 1.42 -10.50
C LEU A 103 -11.62 0.93 -11.96
N ASN A 104 -10.43 0.69 -12.50
CA ASN A 104 -10.23 0.06 -13.80
C ASN A 104 -10.65 -1.42 -13.74
N HIS A 105 -11.93 -1.67 -14.06
CA HIS A 105 -12.53 -3.00 -13.96
C HIS A 105 -11.78 -4.06 -14.79
N PRO A 106 -11.42 -3.82 -16.06
CA PRO A 106 -10.62 -4.77 -16.84
C PRO A 106 -9.29 -5.13 -16.19
N LEU A 107 -8.62 -4.17 -15.53
CA LEU A 107 -7.37 -4.42 -14.82
C LEU A 107 -7.60 -5.30 -13.58
N VAL A 108 -8.65 -5.03 -12.81
CA VAL A 108 -9.02 -5.83 -11.62
C VAL A 108 -9.31 -7.27 -12.03
N GLU A 109 -10.12 -7.49 -13.07
CA GLU A 109 -10.44 -8.82 -13.56
C GLU A 109 -9.20 -9.56 -14.07
N ALA A 110 -8.32 -8.87 -14.81
CA ALA A 110 -7.06 -9.45 -15.27
C ALA A 110 -6.16 -9.87 -14.10
N ALA A 111 -6.06 -9.01 -13.08
CA ALA A 111 -5.29 -9.29 -11.88
C ALA A 111 -5.86 -10.49 -11.11
N GLN A 112 -7.17 -10.51 -10.87
CA GLN A 112 -7.86 -11.62 -10.20
C GLN A 112 -7.69 -12.94 -10.96
N ARG A 113 -7.77 -12.92 -12.30
CA ARG A 113 -7.49 -14.10 -13.13
C ARG A 113 -6.04 -14.58 -12.99
N SER A 114 -5.07 -13.68 -12.87
CA SER A 114 -3.67 -14.05 -12.61
C SER A 114 -3.51 -14.70 -11.22
N LEU A 115 -4.10 -14.11 -10.18
CA LEU A 115 -4.12 -14.67 -8.82
C LEU A 115 -4.85 -16.02 -8.74
N GLY A 116 -5.90 -16.23 -9.55
CA GLY A 116 -6.65 -17.48 -9.62
C GLY A 116 -5.82 -18.68 -10.10
N ARG A 117 -4.65 -18.43 -10.73
CA ARG A 117 -3.71 -19.48 -11.14
C ARG A 117 -2.79 -19.94 -10.01
N MET A 118 -2.81 -19.29 -8.85
CA MET A 118 -1.98 -19.64 -7.70
C MET A 118 -2.40 -20.95 -7.04
N SER A 119 -1.41 -21.73 -6.58
CA SER A 119 -1.67 -22.87 -5.70
C SER A 119 -2.24 -22.39 -4.35
N LEU A 120 -2.80 -23.32 -3.55
CA LEU A 120 -3.27 -22.98 -2.20
C LEU A 120 -2.11 -22.51 -1.29
N ALA A 121 -0.93 -23.13 -1.44
CA ALA A 121 0.26 -22.79 -0.66
C ALA A 121 0.77 -21.37 -0.97
N ASP A 122 0.76 -20.98 -2.25
CA ASP A 122 1.16 -19.63 -2.66
C ASP A 122 0.19 -18.57 -2.12
N ARG A 123 -1.12 -18.88 -2.14
CA ARG A 123 -2.15 -17.99 -1.57
C ARG A 123 -1.97 -17.79 -0.07
N ALA A 124 -1.71 -18.86 0.68
CA ALA A 124 -1.41 -18.78 2.11
C ALA A 124 -0.15 -17.93 2.38
N SER A 125 0.91 -18.13 1.58
CA SER A 125 2.15 -17.37 1.70
C SER A 125 1.97 -15.88 1.42
N ALA A 126 1.23 -15.53 0.36
CA ALA A 126 0.91 -14.14 0.04
C ALA A 126 0.06 -13.47 1.13
N GLN A 127 -0.88 -14.21 1.72
CA GLN A 127 -1.70 -13.71 2.83
C GLN A 127 -0.85 -13.43 4.09
N ILE A 128 0.09 -14.32 4.43
CA ILE A 128 1.02 -14.12 5.55
C ILE A 128 1.91 -12.90 5.29
N LYS A 129 2.49 -12.79 4.09
CA LYS A 129 3.33 -11.62 3.72
C LYS A 129 2.55 -10.31 3.84
N SER A 130 1.30 -10.26 3.38
CA SER A 130 0.45 -9.08 3.53
C SER A 130 0.13 -8.77 5.01
N ALA A 131 -0.05 -9.78 5.85
CA ALA A 131 -0.25 -9.59 7.28
C ALA A 131 0.99 -9.01 7.98
N VAL A 132 2.20 -9.39 7.53
CA VAL A 132 3.47 -8.82 8.03
C VAL A 132 3.56 -7.32 7.76
N TYR A 133 3.17 -6.87 6.56
CA TYR A 133 3.14 -5.43 6.25
C TYR A 133 2.16 -4.64 7.14
N ALA A 134 1.00 -5.22 7.46
CA ALA A 134 0.07 -4.62 8.42
C ALA A 134 0.64 -4.57 9.85
N ALA A 135 1.43 -5.58 10.25
CA ALA A 135 1.97 -5.71 11.59
C ALA A 135 3.16 -4.80 11.90
N ARG A 136 3.75 -4.10 10.91
CA ARG A 136 4.96 -3.26 11.06
C ARG A 136 6.05 -3.94 11.88
N LEU A 137 6.39 -5.19 11.53
CA LEU A 137 7.44 -5.91 12.26
C LEU A 137 8.75 -5.09 12.19
N GLN A 138 9.34 -4.83 13.35
CA GLN A 138 10.67 -4.22 13.40
C GLN A 138 11.68 -5.21 12.82
N ASP A 139 12.60 -4.72 11.99
CA ASP A 139 13.69 -5.55 11.48
C ASP A 139 14.44 -6.18 12.64
N PHE A 140 14.60 -7.51 12.58
CA PHE A 140 15.33 -8.26 13.58
C PHE A 140 16.83 -7.98 13.40
N SER A 141 17.41 -7.20 14.31
CA SER A 141 18.86 -7.04 14.40
C SER A 141 19.46 -8.05 15.36
N VAL A 142 20.28 -8.96 14.83
CA VAL A 142 21.08 -9.90 15.63
C VAL A 142 21.95 -9.13 16.63
N ALA A 143 22.58 -8.03 16.21
CA ALA A 143 23.42 -7.20 17.07
C ALA A 143 22.64 -6.56 18.25
N ALA A 144 21.35 -6.23 18.06
CA ALA A 144 20.52 -5.66 19.12
C ALA A 144 19.92 -6.73 20.07
N LYS A 145 19.97 -8.02 19.70
CA LYS A 145 19.28 -9.11 20.41
C LYS A 145 20.18 -10.27 20.85
N ALA A 146 21.46 -10.29 20.45
CA ALA A 146 22.39 -11.37 20.76
C ALA A 146 22.98 -11.34 22.19
N GLY A 147 22.47 -10.47 23.07
CA GLY A 147 22.92 -10.40 24.46
C GLY A 147 24.32 -9.78 24.62
N PRO A 148 24.85 -9.71 25.86
CA PRO A 148 26.13 -9.04 26.14
C PRO A 148 27.35 -9.67 25.44
N GLU A 149 27.25 -10.91 24.95
CA GLU A 149 28.34 -11.63 24.30
C GLU A 149 28.48 -11.35 22.79
N ALA A 150 27.58 -10.55 22.20
CA ALA A 150 27.52 -10.33 20.75
C ALA A 150 28.62 -9.43 20.17
N GLN A 151 29.38 -8.73 21.02
CA GLN A 151 30.39 -7.75 20.60
C GLN A 151 31.78 -8.34 20.34
N LEU A 152 31.96 -9.65 20.48
CA LEU A 152 33.25 -10.31 20.34
C LEU A 152 33.35 -11.15 19.05
N LEU A 153 33.20 -10.52 17.88
CA LEU A 153 33.76 -11.01 16.61
C LEU A 153 34.09 -9.84 15.68
#